data_AF-A0A963MWY5-F1
#
_entry.id   AF-A0A963MWY5-F1
#
_cell.length_a   1.000
_cell.length_b   1.000
_cell.length_c   1.000
_cell.angle_alpha   90.00
_cell.angle_beta   90.00
_cell.angle_gamma   90.00
#
_symmetry.space_group_name_H-M   'P 1'
#
loop_
_entity.id
_entity.type
_entity.pdbx_description
1 polymer ?
#
loop_
_entity_poly.entity_id
_entity_poly.type
_entity_poly.pdbx_seq_one_letter_code
_entity_poly.pdbx_strand_id
1 'polypeptide(L)' 'FEENLPSDLSRTVADEIGASTAVLDTLESPSQAALDTGEDYDSLMRANLVVLREGLRCA' A
#
# COMPACT_ATOMS: atom_id res chain seq x y z
N PHE A 1 3.72 -2.49 2.19
CA PHE A 1 4.60 -3.22 1.26
C PHE A 1 4.66 -2.45 -0.04
N GLU A 2 5.72 -2.62 -0.82
CA GLU A 2 5.90 -1.88 -2.09
C GLU A 2 4.84 -2.27 -3.13
N GLU A 3 4.44 -3.54 -3.12
CA GLU A 3 3.37 -4.09 -3.96
C GLU A 3 2.40 -4.94 -3.13
N ASN A 4 1.30 -5.36 -3.75
CA ASN A 4 0.37 -6.30 -3.15
C ASN A 4 1.07 -7.63 -2.85
N LEU A 5 0.89 -8.13 -1.63
CA LEU A 5 1.36 -9.47 -1.30
C LEU A 5 0.52 -10.53 -2.00
N PRO A 6 1.10 -11.70 -2.30
CA PRO A 6 0.33 -12.90 -2.61
C PRO A 6 -0.77 -13.18 -1.58
N SER A 7 -1.89 -13.75 -2.03
CA SER A 7 -3.08 -13.96 -1.21
C SER A 7 -2.86 -14.91 -0.04
N ASP A 8 -1.99 -15.91 -0.23
CA ASP A 8 -1.57 -16.83 0.83
C ASP A 8 -0.70 -16.12 1.87
N LEU A 9 0.23 -15.27 1.44
CA LEU A 9 1.11 -14.52 2.36
C LEU A 9 0.35 -13.47 3.17
N SER A 10 -0.53 -12.68 2.54
CA SER A 10 -1.37 -11.71 3.25
C SER A 10 -2.29 -12.39 4.27
N ARG A 11 -2.85 -13.57 3.92
CA ARG A 11 -3.62 -14.39 4.86
C ARG A 11 -2.78 -14.89 6.02
N THR A 12 -1.56 -15.39 5.77
CA THR A 12 -0.66 -15.81 6.85
C THR A 12 -0.36 -14.67 7.82
N VAL A 13 -0.14 -13.44 7.33
CA VAL A 13 0.06 -12.27 8.22
C VAL A 13 -1.17 -12.00 9.07
N ALA A 14 -2.38 -12.09 8.49
CA ALA A 14 -3.61 -11.91 9.24
C ALA A 14 -3.81 -12.99 10.30
N ASP A 15 -3.60 -14.26 9.95
CA ASP A 15 -3.86 -15.40 10.83
C ASP A 15 -2.84 -15.51 11.96
N GLU A 16 -1.55 -15.24 11.69
CA GLU A 16 -0.47 -15.43 12.66
C GLU A 16 -0.13 -14.17 13.47
N ILE A 17 -0.30 -12.98 12.89
CA ILE A 17 0.07 -11.70 13.53
C ILE A 17 -1.17 -10.93 14.00
N GLY A 18 -2.35 -11.23 13.44
CA GLY A 18 -3.57 -10.46 13.70
C GLY A 18 -3.54 -9.06 13.05
N ALA A 19 -2.72 -8.88 12.01
CA ALA A 19 -2.52 -7.60 11.34
C ALA A 19 -3.00 -7.64 9.88
N SER A 20 -3.51 -6.52 9.38
CA SER A 20 -3.76 -6.31 7.96
C SER A 20 -2.51 -5.76 7.26
N THR A 21 -2.37 -6.06 5.97
CA THR A 21 -1.30 -5.52 5.14
C THR A 21 -1.85 -4.45 4.19
N ALA A 22 -1.05 -3.43 3.90
CA ALA A 22 -1.38 -2.39 2.92
C ALA A 22 -0.16 -2.07 2.02
N VAL A 23 -0.43 -1.47 0.87
CA VAL A 23 0.59 -1.02 -0.09
C VAL A 23 1.02 0.41 0.22
N LEU A 24 2.32 0.67 0.10
CA LEU A 24 2.93 2.00 0.07
C LEU A 24 3.82 2.06 -1.18
N ASP A 25 3.44 2.88 -2.14
CA ASP A 25 4.15 3.03 -3.41
C ASP A 25 5.49 3.75 -3.19
N THR A 26 6.58 3.19 -3.70
CA THR A 26 7.95 3.74 -3.55
C THR A 26 8.27 4.83 -4.58
N LEU A 27 7.44 4.99 -5.61
CA LEU A 27 7.60 5.90 -6.74
C LEU A 27 8.79 5.59 -7.65
N GLU A 28 9.51 4.49 -7.41
CA GLU A 28 10.69 4.10 -8.19
C GLU A 28 10.31 3.65 -9.60
N SER A 29 9.15 2.99 -9.72
CA SER A 29 8.59 2.51 -10.98
C SER A 29 7.07 2.40 -10.85
N PRO A 30 6.33 3.53 -10.94
CA PRO A 30 4.87 3.51 -10.89
C PRO A 30 4.29 2.55 -11.92
N SER A 31 3.22 1.84 -11.56
CA SER A 31 2.60 0.87 -12.46
C SER A 31 2.08 1.55 -13.73
N GLN A 32 2.08 0.84 -14.87
CA GLN A 32 1.53 1.39 -16.12
C GLN A 32 0.05 1.80 -15.95
N ALA A 33 -0.71 1.06 -15.15
CA ALA A 33 -2.10 1.39 -14.85
C ALA A 33 -2.23 2.74 -14.13
N ALA A 34 -1.35 3.02 -13.16
CA ALA A 34 -1.31 4.31 -12.46
C ALA A 34 -0.93 5.46 -13.40
N LEU A 35 0.02 5.22 -14.31
CA LEU A 35 0.40 6.21 -15.33
C LEU A 35 -0.75 6.46 -16.32
N ASP A 36 -1.46 5.42 -16.74
CA ASP A 36 -2.59 5.49 -17.66
C ASP A 36 -3.80 6.22 -17.04
N THR A 37 -3.97 6.15 -15.71
CA THR A 37 -4.97 6.92 -14.96
C THR A 37 -4.53 8.35 -14.63
N GLY A 38 -3.31 8.73 -15.02
CA GLY A 38 -2.75 10.07 -14.80
C GLY A 38 -2.31 10.31 -13.36
N GLU A 39 -2.03 9.24 -12.60
CA GLU A 39 -1.44 9.39 -11.28
C GLU A 39 -0.03 9.99 -11.39
N ASP A 40 0.23 10.94 -10.51
CA ASP A 40 1.49 11.63 -10.38
C ASP A 40 2.05 11.49 -8.97
N TYR A 41 3.19 12.15 -8.73
CA TYR A 41 3.83 12.18 -7.42
C TYR A 41 2.88 12.60 -6.29
N ASP A 42 2.09 13.67 -6.48
CA ASP A 42 1.23 14.21 -5.42
C ASP A 42 0.07 13.25 -5.14
N SER A 43 -0.56 12.68 -6.17
CA SER A 43 -1.65 11.72 -5.98
C SER A 43 -1.17 10.45 -5.29
N LEU A 44 -0.01 9.91 -5.68
CA LEU A 44 0.57 8.70 -5.09
C LEU A 44 0.98 8.95 -3.63
N MET A 45 1.61 10.09 -3.33
CA MET A 45 1.99 10.44 -1.95
C MET A 45 0.78 10.70 -1.05
N ARG A 46 -0.32 11.24 -1.59
CA ARG A 46 -1.59 11.37 -0.84
C ARG A 46 -2.19 10.00 -0.54
N ALA A 47 -2.16 9.07 -1.48
CA ALA A 47 -2.61 7.70 -1.25
C ALA A 47 -1.77 7.02 -0.15
N ASN A 48 -0.44 7.13 -0.23
CA ASN A 48 0.46 6.64 0.82
C ASN A 48 0.17 7.26 2.19
N LEU A 49 -0.11 8.56 2.25
CA LEU A 49 -0.44 9.24 3.50
C LEU A 49 -1.75 8.74 4.13
N VAL A 50 -2.74 8.34 3.32
CA VAL A 50 -3.97 7.72 3.83
C VAL A 50 -3.64 6.39 4.52
N VAL A 51 -2.87 5.52 3.85
CA VAL A 51 -2.46 4.23 4.40
C VAL A 51 -1.64 4.39 5.68
N LEU A 52 -0.67 5.32 5.68
CA LEU A 52 0.13 5.61 6.87
C LEU A 52 -0.74 6.08 8.04
N ARG A 53 -1.74 6.93 7.78
CA ARG A 53 -2.66 7.39 8.82
C ARG A 53 -3.51 6.24 9.37
N GLU A 54 -3.96 5.31 8.53
CA GLU A 54 -4.69 4.13 8.99
C GLU A 54 -3.84 3.28 9.95
N GLY A 55 -2.58 3.03 9.61
CA GLY A 55 -1.65 2.28 10.46
C GLY A 55 -1.23 3.00 11.75
N LEU A 56 -1.14 4.34 11.72
CA LEU A 56 -0.70 5.16 12.86
C LEU A 56 -1.83 5.60 13.79
N ARG A 57 -3.10 5.38 13.42
CA ARG A 57 -4.27 5.80 14.22
C ARG A 57 -4.54 4.92 15.45
N CYS A 58 -3.78 3.85 15.64
CA CYS A 58 -3.78 3.05 16.86
C CYS A 58 -2.72 3.58 17.84
N ALA A 59 -3.04 4.65 18.55
CA ALA A 59 -2.34 5.08 19.77
C ALA A 59 -3.34 5.13 20.93
#